data_AF-F4SA68-F1
#
_entry.id   AF-F4SA68-F1
#
_cell.length_a   1.000
_cell.length_b   1.000
_cell.length_c   1.000
_cell.angle_alpha   90.00
_cell.angle_beta   90.00
_cell.angle_gamma   90.00
#
_symmetry.space_group_name_H-M   'P 1'
#
loop_
_entity.id
_entity.type
_entity.pdbx_description
1 polymer ?
#
loop_
_entity_poly.entity_id
_entity_poly.type
_entity_poly.pdbx_seq_one_letter_code
_entity_poly.pdbx_strand_id
1 'polypeptide(L)'
;MDTQMIVPRDGSAASEATNTLGPPPSNTSEMSKMISDVLKQQASQFETIIGDLRTQITQLSMEKQPSNPNDPSNDSYKTPPSKGKFTSIKLASTSARKSPKVLNSATSSKISNSPKISNSPKTASGKKPRDSSGTPNTHSMPKGKKPIRKRHPLQLLVDDVPADFKSMKEALFVHVKMMWGLYKANDVPMTPGAPLLVEFYKRFSSSEEIEQVIADPASGDVVARETIMSMKEFCAGGGRIARGLSHIDQMSILYIHGILAKVGIRVWGPDLNEAPDSLYNSACRITALNTFRQLLASGTYNYMNVKLKYTDSISLMINVYNHYVHYLMAAKYQTELNNVGAIAEQNSKKNVQKRRERLRKERVAYLARHPSKYPPRYTTVVSETLAHSDDEWDPIKKRVRKLPRVPVPSKFKRAPKYLPLDFYDPEWFNALPPGQKILTANASQVAFLPDASQSFSPNRHPDETIGDARFNSKYLDALKTPYEMSDSEDDHDDDEPKSDGDEIINDADSQNEAGDQDEESEGEFYDEGNFGDLYEDSVEGSEAVESENEGSDVMEV
;
A
#
# COMPACT_ATOMS: atom_id res chain seq x y z
N MET A 1 -57.34 -68.72 -1.32
CA MET A 1 -55.93 -69.18 -1.33
C MET A 1 -55.09 -68.10 -0.66
N ASP A 2 -55.23 -67.83 0.64
CA ASP A 2 -55.05 -68.73 1.82
C ASP A 2 -53.55 -68.71 2.23
N THR A 3 -53.15 -68.52 3.50
CA THR A 3 -53.94 -68.43 4.74
C THR A 3 -53.12 -67.91 5.94
N GLN A 4 -53.79 -67.19 6.86
CA GLN A 4 -53.45 -66.90 8.29
C GLN A 4 -52.13 -66.14 8.64
N MET A 5 -52.03 -65.16 9.57
CA MET A 5 -52.80 -64.75 10.78
C MET A 5 -52.86 -65.75 11.95
N ILE A 6 -51.92 -65.65 12.90
CA ILE A 6 -52.08 -66.15 14.29
C ILE A 6 -51.49 -65.17 15.32
N VAL A 7 -52.41 -64.59 16.10
CA VAL A 7 -52.35 -64.24 17.55
C VAL A 7 -53.55 -65.03 18.16
N PRO A 8 -53.80 -65.21 19.47
CA PRO A 8 -53.09 -64.74 20.68
C PRO A 8 -52.94 -65.81 21.80
N ARG A 9 -52.46 -65.43 22.99
CA ARG A 9 -53.25 -65.53 24.25
C ARG A 9 -52.58 -64.97 25.51
N ASP A 10 -53.40 -64.27 26.30
CA ASP A 10 -53.61 -64.27 27.77
C ASP A 10 -52.51 -64.91 28.66
N GLY A 11 -52.09 -64.35 29.81
CA GLY A 11 -52.61 -63.21 30.59
C GLY A 11 -52.83 -63.57 32.06
N SER A 12 -52.16 -62.88 32.99
CA SER A 12 -52.54 -62.82 34.43
C SER A 12 -51.81 -61.66 35.12
N ALA A 13 -52.38 -61.13 36.21
CA ALA A 13 -52.03 -59.84 36.80
C ALA A 13 -51.44 -59.94 38.22
N ALA A 14 -50.64 -58.93 38.62
CA ALA A 14 -50.38 -58.59 40.02
C ALA A 14 -49.96 -57.11 40.22
N SER A 15 -50.81 -56.38 40.96
CA SER A 15 -50.55 -55.21 41.84
C SER A 15 -49.45 -54.17 41.53
N GLU A 16 -49.93 -52.94 41.30
CA GLU A 16 -49.60 -51.69 42.04
C GLU A 16 -48.17 -51.40 42.53
N ALA A 17 -47.56 -50.35 41.96
CA ALA A 17 -46.83 -49.33 42.73
C ALA A 17 -46.74 -48.02 41.92
N THR A 18 -47.57 -47.02 42.27
CA THR A 18 -47.47 -45.66 41.69
C THR A 18 -46.31 -44.89 42.32
N ASN A 19 -45.26 -44.57 41.54
CA ASN A 19 -44.20 -43.66 41.97
C ASN A 19 -44.20 -42.39 41.12
N THR A 20 -44.98 -41.40 41.56
CA THR A 20 -44.89 -40.01 41.10
C THR A 20 -43.67 -39.35 41.73
N LEU A 21 -42.55 -39.28 41.00
CA LEU A 21 -41.41 -38.44 41.36
C LEU A 21 -41.73 -36.97 41.09
N GLY A 22 -41.87 -36.19 42.16
CA GLY A 22 -41.97 -34.72 42.08
C GLY A 22 -40.63 -34.07 41.69
N PRO A 23 -40.64 -32.78 41.28
CA PRO A 23 -39.42 -32.07 40.90
C PRO A 23 -38.48 -31.85 42.10
N PRO A 24 -37.15 -31.85 41.89
CA PRO A 24 -36.17 -31.64 42.96
C PRO A 24 -36.17 -30.19 43.47
N PRO A 25 -35.72 -29.95 44.73
CA PRO A 25 -35.74 -28.63 45.35
C PRO A 25 -34.78 -27.62 44.71
N SER A 26 -35.18 -26.35 44.75
CA SER A 26 -34.60 -25.25 43.99
C SER A 26 -33.36 -24.60 44.62
N ASN A 27 -32.19 -25.23 44.51
CA ASN A 27 -30.92 -24.65 44.97
C ASN A 27 -30.25 -23.66 43.97
N THR A 28 -30.81 -23.51 42.77
CA THR A 28 -30.27 -22.63 41.70
C THR A 28 -30.49 -21.13 41.97
N SER A 29 -31.57 -20.77 42.67
CA SER A 29 -31.92 -19.39 42.99
C SER A 29 -30.92 -18.73 43.95
N GLU A 30 -30.44 -19.48 44.95
CA GLU A 30 -29.48 -18.99 45.95
C GLU A 30 -28.08 -18.83 45.36
N MET A 31 -27.60 -19.80 44.57
CA MET A 31 -26.35 -19.65 43.81
C MET A 31 -26.40 -18.46 42.84
N SER A 32 -27.51 -18.26 42.12
CA SER A 32 -27.67 -17.12 41.20
C SER A 32 -27.62 -15.77 41.93
N LYS A 33 -28.23 -15.67 43.12
CA LYS A 33 -28.08 -14.48 44.00
C LYS A 33 -26.64 -14.30 44.45
N MET A 34 -25.99 -15.35 44.93
CA MET A 34 -24.61 -15.30 45.41
C MET A 34 -23.63 -14.84 44.31
N ILE A 35 -23.81 -15.32 43.07
CA ILE A 35 -23.04 -14.85 41.91
C ILE A 35 -23.33 -13.37 41.60
N SER A 36 -24.60 -12.95 41.63
CA SER A 36 -24.97 -11.55 41.41
C SER A 36 -24.39 -10.60 42.48
N ASP A 37 -24.35 -11.03 43.73
CA ASP A 37 -23.83 -10.22 44.83
C ASP A 37 -22.29 -10.17 44.82
N VAL A 38 -21.60 -11.25 44.44
CA VAL A 38 -20.15 -11.24 44.16
C VAL A 38 -19.80 -10.31 42.99
N LEU A 39 -20.58 -10.34 41.90
CA LEU A 39 -20.38 -9.44 40.75
C LEU A 39 -20.61 -7.96 41.12
N LYS A 40 -21.62 -7.66 41.95
CA LYS A 40 -21.81 -6.30 42.50
C LYS A 40 -20.67 -5.89 43.42
N GLN A 41 -20.16 -6.80 44.24
CA GLN A 41 -19.02 -6.53 45.12
C GLN A 41 -17.77 -6.20 44.29
N GLN A 42 -17.47 -6.96 43.23
CA GLN A 42 -16.40 -6.64 42.28
C GLN A 42 -16.62 -5.28 41.60
N ALA A 43 -17.84 -4.98 41.13
CA ALA A 43 -18.14 -3.69 40.53
C ALA A 43 -17.89 -2.51 41.50
N SER A 44 -18.24 -2.66 42.79
CA SER A 44 -17.97 -1.65 43.82
C SER A 44 -16.48 -1.47 44.13
N GLN A 45 -15.70 -2.55 44.04
CA GLN A 45 -14.24 -2.50 44.18
C GLN A 45 -13.61 -1.76 42.99
N PHE A 46 -14.07 -2.01 41.76
CA PHE A 46 -13.57 -1.28 40.59
C PHE A 46 -13.91 0.21 40.61
N GLU A 47 -15.12 0.61 41.02
CA GLU A 47 -15.47 2.03 41.24
C GLU A 47 -14.53 2.70 42.26
N THR A 48 -14.20 2.00 43.35
CA THR A 48 -13.27 2.52 44.37
C THR A 48 -11.86 2.72 43.80
N ILE A 49 -11.33 1.72 43.06
CA ILE A 49 -10.00 1.79 42.41
C ILE A 49 -9.97 2.91 41.36
N ILE A 50 -11.04 3.10 40.59
CA ILE A 50 -11.14 4.18 39.60
C ILE A 50 -11.20 5.55 40.29
N GLY A 51 -11.87 5.65 41.44
CA GLY A 51 -11.87 6.85 42.29
C GLY A 51 -10.48 7.21 42.80
N ASP A 52 -9.75 6.23 43.34
CA ASP A 52 -8.38 6.42 43.84
C ASP A 52 -7.41 6.80 42.70
N LEU A 53 -7.50 6.14 41.54
CA LEU A 53 -6.69 6.47 40.35
C LEU A 53 -6.96 7.89 39.85
N ARG A 54 -8.23 8.34 39.80
CA ARG A 54 -8.57 9.73 39.45
C ARG A 54 -8.00 10.74 40.46
N THR A 55 -8.01 10.38 41.73
CA THR A 55 -7.45 11.20 42.81
C THR A 55 -5.92 11.30 42.70
N GLN A 56 -5.23 10.19 42.43
CA GLN A 56 -3.78 10.16 42.16
C GLN A 56 -3.41 10.98 40.92
N ILE A 57 -4.16 10.86 39.82
CA ILE A 57 -3.92 11.66 38.61
C ILE A 57 -4.07 13.16 38.91
N THR A 58 -5.04 13.53 39.76
CA THR A 58 -5.26 14.93 40.15
C THR A 58 -4.13 15.44 41.07
N GLN A 59 -3.64 14.62 42.02
CA GLN A 59 -2.46 14.95 42.82
C GLN A 59 -1.20 15.12 41.96
N LEU A 60 -0.90 14.16 41.08
CA LEU A 60 0.24 14.22 40.15
C LEU A 60 0.16 15.42 39.19
N SER A 61 -1.04 15.85 38.82
CA SER A 61 -1.26 17.03 37.99
C SER A 61 -1.14 18.35 38.78
N MET A 62 -1.22 18.34 40.11
CA MET A 62 -0.97 19.50 40.97
C MET A 62 0.51 19.68 41.32
N GLU A 63 1.32 18.60 41.27
CA GLU A 63 2.74 18.63 41.63
C GLU A 63 3.68 19.12 40.50
N LYS A 64 3.13 19.46 39.33
CA LYS A 64 3.85 20.05 38.18
C LYS A 64 3.47 21.50 37.88
N GLN A 65 3.81 22.43 38.77
CA GLN A 65 3.99 23.86 38.45
C GLN A 65 5.14 24.46 39.27
N PRO A 66 6.17 25.07 38.65
CA PRO A 66 7.09 25.95 39.33
C PRO A 66 6.41 27.31 39.56
N SER A 67 6.52 27.84 40.77
CA SER A 67 5.96 29.14 41.15
C SER A 67 6.84 30.31 40.69
N ASN A 68 6.22 31.41 40.27
CA ASN A 68 6.79 32.75 40.43
C ASN A 68 5.63 33.78 40.51
N PRO A 69 5.63 34.73 41.47
CA PRO A 69 4.47 35.59 41.74
C PRO A 69 4.55 36.95 41.05
N ASN A 70 3.38 37.53 40.69
CA ASN A 70 3.04 38.95 40.88
C ASN A 70 1.63 39.29 40.31
N ASP A 71 0.63 39.31 41.20
CA ASP A 71 -0.41 40.36 41.36
C ASP A 71 -1.46 40.62 40.21
N PRO A 72 -2.60 41.30 40.47
CA PRO A 72 -3.77 40.63 41.07
C PRO A 72 -5.13 40.92 40.40
N SER A 73 -6.19 40.29 40.95
CA SER A 73 -7.62 40.68 40.87
C SER A 73 -8.39 40.40 39.57
N ASN A 74 -9.44 39.56 39.63
CA ASN A 74 -10.78 40.04 40.02
C ASN A 74 -11.73 38.86 40.35
N ASP A 75 -12.89 39.18 40.93
CA ASP A 75 -13.75 38.32 41.73
C ASP A 75 -14.94 37.68 40.96
N SER A 76 -15.66 36.79 41.66
CA SER A 76 -17.10 36.49 41.57
C SER A 76 -17.63 35.25 40.77
N TYR A 77 -17.95 34.22 41.57
CA TYR A 77 -19.11 33.31 41.55
C TYR A 77 -20.07 33.23 40.33
N LYS A 78 -20.31 32.00 39.81
CA LYS A 78 -21.58 31.20 39.95
C LYS A 78 -21.74 30.08 38.90
N THR A 79 -22.24 28.93 39.34
CA THR A 79 -22.86 27.83 38.56
C THR A 79 -24.40 27.82 38.77
N PRO A 80 -25.22 26.96 38.13
CA PRO A 80 -25.27 26.37 36.77
C PRO A 80 -26.62 26.78 36.08
N PRO A 81 -27.60 25.96 35.58
CA PRO A 81 -27.59 24.68 34.83
C PRO A 81 -28.55 24.56 33.59
N SER A 82 -28.15 23.76 32.58
CA SER A 82 -29.00 22.84 31.76
C SER A 82 -29.96 23.36 30.64
N LYS A 83 -30.17 22.47 29.63
CA LYS A 83 -31.10 22.49 28.46
C LYS A 83 -30.71 23.44 27.30
N GLY A 84 -30.91 23.11 26.01
CA GLY A 84 -31.30 21.84 25.36
C GLY A 84 -32.00 22.04 23.99
N LYS A 85 -31.70 21.16 23.01
CA LYS A 85 -32.35 20.92 21.69
C LYS A 85 -32.07 21.85 20.49
N PHE A 86 -31.75 21.20 19.34
CA PHE A 86 -32.19 21.40 17.92
C PHE A 86 -32.24 22.84 17.32
N THR A 87 -31.98 23.11 16.03
CA THR A 87 -32.39 22.43 14.78
C THR A 87 -31.52 22.79 13.55
N SER A 88 -31.41 21.83 12.61
CA SER A 88 -31.36 21.98 11.13
C SER A 88 -30.50 23.05 10.43
N ILE A 89 -29.63 22.59 9.53
CA ILE A 89 -29.16 23.34 8.34
C ILE A 89 -29.88 22.79 7.10
N LYS A 90 -30.30 23.66 6.18
CA LYS A 90 -30.83 23.28 4.86
C LYS A 90 -30.16 24.11 3.76
N LEU A 91 -29.92 23.45 2.62
CA LEU A 91 -29.39 23.92 1.33
C LEU A 91 -29.63 25.40 0.98
N ALA A 92 -28.64 26.01 0.33
CA ALA A 92 -28.80 26.48 -1.06
C ALA A 92 -27.47 26.65 -1.79
N SER A 93 -27.48 26.40 -3.10
CA SER A 93 -26.40 26.66 -4.06
C SER A 93 -26.45 28.10 -4.59
N THR A 94 -25.36 28.60 -5.20
CA THR A 94 -25.36 29.14 -6.58
C THR A 94 -23.95 29.58 -7.03
N SER A 95 -23.77 29.75 -8.35
CA SER A 95 -22.52 30.05 -9.05
C SER A 95 -22.48 31.50 -9.55
N ALA A 96 -21.30 32.13 -9.64
CA ALA A 96 -20.77 32.72 -10.89
C ALA A 96 -19.68 33.82 -10.70
N ARG A 97 -18.58 33.65 -11.46
CA ARG A 97 -17.76 34.69 -12.17
C ARG A 97 -17.47 36.07 -11.50
N LYS A 98 -16.18 36.38 -11.32
CA LYS A 98 -15.40 37.36 -12.15
C LYS A 98 -13.98 37.62 -11.60
N SER A 99 -12.99 37.57 -12.50
CA SER A 99 -11.75 38.37 -12.47
C SER A 99 -11.93 39.60 -13.40
N PRO A 100 -10.95 40.52 -13.64
CA PRO A 100 -9.59 40.65 -13.09
C PRO A 100 -9.23 42.08 -12.60
N LYS A 101 -8.01 42.30 -12.07
CA LYS A 101 -7.20 43.50 -12.35
C LYS A 101 -5.71 43.34 -12.01
N VAL A 102 -4.90 44.14 -12.70
CA VAL A 102 -3.42 44.17 -12.74
C VAL A 102 -2.94 45.52 -12.18
N LEU A 103 -1.70 45.60 -11.63
CA LEU A 103 -0.70 46.68 -11.87
C LEU A 103 0.49 46.65 -10.87
N ASN A 104 1.71 46.50 -11.41
CA ASN A 104 2.96 47.26 -11.17
C ASN A 104 3.55 47.49 -9.74
N SER A 105 4.85 47.75 -9.52
CA SER A 105 6.14 47.43 -10.19
C SER A 105 7.32 48.09 -9.43
N ALA A 106 8.45 47.38 -9.19
CA ALA A 106 9.84 47.90 -9.02
C ALA A 106 10.12 48.97 -7.89
N THR A 107 11.34 49.36 -7.45
CA THR A 107 12.76 49.05 -7.79
C THR A 107 13.73 49.49 -6.65
N SER A 108 14.85 48.77 -6.41
CA SER A 108 16.17 49.27 -5.85
C SER A 108 16.21 49.99 -4.47
N SER A 109 17.31 50.17 -3.71
CA SER A 109 18.76 49.84 -3.74
C SER A 109 19.31 49.94 -2.28
N LYS A 110 20.13 49.00 -1.76
CA LYS A 110 21.62 48.94 -1.78
C LYS A 110 22.36 50.03 -0.94
N ILE A 111 23.12 49.62 0.11
CA ILE A 111 24.52 50.01 0.47
C ILE A 111 24.87 49.71 1.95
N SER A 112 26.14 49.36 2.15
CA SER A 112 26.88 48.75 3.26
C SER A 112 27.04 49.52 4.60
N ASN A 113 27.41 48.80 5.67
CA ASN A 113 28.78 48.86 6.25
C ASN A 113 29.03 47.85 7.41
N SER A 114 30.28 47.37 7.49
CA SER A 114 30.91 46.65 8.62
C SER A 114 32.05 47.55 9.18
N PRO A 115 33.04 47.13 10.03
CA PRO A 115 33.28 45.86 10.76
C PRO A 115 33.80 46.06 12.23
N LYS A 116 34.48 45.03 12.81
CA LYS A 116 35.44 45.01 13.98
C LYS A 116 34.86 44.52 15.36
N ILE A 117 35.57 43.81 16.27
CA ILE A 117 36.94 43.20 16.33
C ILE A 117 37.09 42.20 17.54
N SER A 118 37.84 41.08 17.38
CA SER A 118 38.67 40.32 18.40
C SER A 118 38.07 39.80 19.75
N ASN A 119 38.69 38.92 20.56
CA ASN A 119 39.68 37.83 20.40
C ASN A 119 39.67 36.91 21.67
N SER A 120 40.20 35.69 21.54
CA SER A 120 40.47 34.71 22.62
C SER A 120 41.64 35.07 23.57
N PRO A 121 41.88 34.27 24.65
CA PRO A 121 43.13 33.48 24.67
C PRO A 121 43.04 32.04 25.23
N LYS A 122 44.16 31.29 25.12
CA LYS A 122 44.37 29.84 25.34
C LYS A 122 45.21 29.53 26.61
N THR A 123 45.25 28.27 27.07
CA THR A 123 46.43 27.60 27.71
C THR A 123 46.40 26.06 27.51
N ALA A 124 47.52 25.34 27.76
CA ALA A 124 47.75 23.95 27.30
C ALA A 124 48.76 23.12 28.16
N SER A 125 48.99 21.84 27.79
CA SER A 125 50.05 20.86 28.24
C SER A 125 49.88 20.16 29.62
N GLY A 126 50.40 18.95 29.91
CA GLY A 126 50.96 17.87 29.06
C GLY A 126 51.84 16.77 29.79
N LYS A 127 51.82 15.52 29.28
CA LYS A 127 52.79 14.37 29.42
C LYS A 127 52.71 13.32 30.60
N LYS A 128 53.26 12.12 30.30
CA LYS A 128 53.21 10.79 31.00
C LYS A 128 54.47 10.47 31.86
N PRO A 129 54.53 9.31 32.55
CA PRO A 129 55.37 8.19 32.06
C PRO A 129 54.69 6.78 32.09
N ARG A 130 55.44 5.70 31.78
CA ARG A 130 54.97 4.31 31.50
C ARG A 130 55.98 3.26 32.02
N ASP A 131 55.49 2.18 32.66
CA ASP A 131 55.99 0.77 32.63
C ASP A 131 55.22 -0.08 33.67
N SER A 132 55.08 -1.42 33.62
CA SER A 132 55.54 -2.47 32.68
C SER A 132 54.65 -3.75 32.77
N SER A 133 54.98 -4.79 31.98
CA SER A 133 54.61 -6.23 32.07
C SER A 133 53.52 -6.82 31.14
N GLY A 134 53.88 -7.95 30.48
CA GLY A 134 53.03 -9.14 30.30
C GLY A 134 52.04 -9.23 29.12
N THR A 135 52.43 -9.87 28.02
CA THR A 135 51.53 -10.57 27.05
C THR A 135 50.85 -11.78 27.71
N PRO A 136 49.68 -12.32 27.25
CA PRO A 136 49.50 -12.78 25.86
C PRO A 136 48.10 -12.68 25.19
N ASN A 137 48.11 -12.97 23.89
CA ASN A 137 47.06 -13.46 23.00
C ASN A 137 45.79 -12.64 22.70
N THR A 138 45.60 -12.47 21.40
CA THR A 138 44.40 -12.05 20.69
C THR A 138 43.21 -12.99 20.92
N HIS A 139 42.15 -12.48 21.53
CA HIS A 139 40.78 -12.91 21.21
C HIS A 139 39.94 -11.69 20.85
N SER A 140 39.44 -11.68 19.62
CA SER A 140 38.52 -10.65 19.13
C SER A 140 37.18 -10.75 19.86
N MET A 141 36.81 -9.69 20.59
CA MET A 141 35.46 -9.54 21.13
C MET A 141 34.43 -9.56 19.98
N PRO A 142 33.32 -10.30 20.09
CA PRO A 142 32.28 -10.28 19.07
C PRO A 142 31.60 -8.90 19.06
N LYS A 143 31.46 -8.33 17.85
CA LYS A 143 30.70 -7.08 17.64
C LYS A 143 29.28 -7.29 18.16
N GLY A 144 28.80 -6.37 19.01
CA GLY A 144 27.43 -6.41 19.52
C GLY A 144 26.44 -6.37 18.37
N LYS A 145 25.53 -7.35 18.30
CA LYS A 145 24.43 -7.33 17.34
C LYS A 145 23.54 -6.12 17.65
N LYS A 146 23.22 -5.31 16.63
CA LYS A 146 22.13 -4.32 16.74
C LYS A 146 20.86 -5.04 17.20
N PRO A 147 19.97 -4.42 18.00
CA PRO A 147 18.72 -5.04 18.37
C PRO A 147 17.87 -5.27 17.12
N ILE A 148 17.62 -6.53 16.78
CA ILE A 148 16.69 -6.92 15.71
C ILE A 148 15.30 -6.43 16.13
N ARG A 149 14.77 -5.42 15.42
CA ARG A 149 13.38 -5.01 15.60
C ARG A 149 12.45 -6.13 15.13
N LYS A 150 11.33 -6.31 15.82
CA LYS A 150 10.41 -7.41 15.54
C LYS A 150 9.50 -7.04 14.39
N ARG A 151 9.67 -7.72 13.26
CA ARG A 151 8.79 -7.73 12.10
C ARG A 151 7.31 -7.86 12.51
N HIS A 152 6.41 -7.19 11.76
CA HIS A 152 4.98 -7.21 12.07
C HIS A 152 4.41 -8.64 12.02
N PRO A 153 3.63 -9.11 13.02
CA PRO A 153 3.25 -10.53 13.15
C PRO A 153 2.46 -11.13 11.98
N LEU A 154 1.72 -10.31 11.23
CA LEU A 154 0.92 -10.74 10.07
C LEU A 154 1.63 -10.53 8.73
N GLN A 155 2.81 -9.92 8.73
CA GLN A 155 3.60 -9.76 7.52
C GLN A 155 4.08 -11.14 7.05
N LEU A 156 4.18 -11.39 5.74
CA LEU A 156 4.80 -12.58 5.14
C LEU A 156 5.88 -12.11 4.16
N LEU A 157 7.05 -12.76 4.15
CA LEU A 157 8.07 -12.60 3.11
C LEU A 157 7.89 -13.67 2.03
N VAL A 158 8.55 -13.48 0.89
CA VAL A 158 8.62 -14.49 -0.18
C VAL A 158 9.18 -15.81 0.36
N ASP A 159 10.19 -15.77 1.23
CA ASP A 159 10.84 -16.97 1.78
C ASP A 159 9.99 -17.74 2.82
N ASP A 160 8.97 -17.12 3.41
CA ASP A 160 8.05 -17.81 4.34
C ASP A 160 7.05 -18.73 3.62
N VAL A 161 6.99 -18.64 2.29
CA VAL A 161 5.99 -19.30 1.46
C VAL A 161 6.69 -20.11 0.36
N PRO A 162 6.28 -21.36 0.08
CA PRO A 162 6.91 -22.14 -0.99
C PRO A 162 6.88 -21.42 -2.34
N ALA A 163 8.00 -21.39 -3.05
CA ALA A 163 8.17 -20.63 -4.30
C ALA A 163 7.08 -20.92 -5.36
N ASP A 164 6.51 -22.13 -5.38
CA ASP A 164 5.45 -22.52 -6.32
C ASP A 164 4.02 -22.46 -5.74
N PHE A 165 3.84 -21.80 -4.60
CA PHE A 165 2.52 -21.39 -4.07
C PHE A 165 1.98 -20.13 -4.76
N LYS A 166 2.81 -19.37 -5.51
CA LYS A 166 2.47 -18.07 -6.11
C LYS A 166 1.11 -18.02 -6.83
N SER A 167 0.77 -19.01 -7.64
CA SER A 167 -0.54 -19.07 -8.32
C SER A 167 -1.72 -19.23 -7.35
N MET A 168 -1.53 -19.92 -6.22
CA MET A 168 -2.54 -20.03 -5.17
C MET A 168 -2.70 -18.73 -4.36
N LYS A 169 -1.60 -18.00 -4.08
CA LYS A 169 -1.66 -16.62 -3.54
C LYS A 169 -2.55 -15.75 -4.44
N GLU A 170 -2.21 -15.69 -5.72
CA GLU A 170 -2.88 -14.83 -6.68
C GLU A 170 -4.37 -15.18 -6.81
N ALA A 171 -4.72 -16.47 -6.86
CA ALA A 171 -6.10 -16.93 -6.89
C ALA A 171 -6.88 -16.58 -5.59
N LEU A 172 -6.26 -16.74 -4.42
CA LEU A 172 -6.88 -16.36 -3.14
C LEU A 172 -7.10 -14.84 -3.05
N PHE A 173 -6.16 -14.03 -3.52
CA PHE A 173 -6.30 -12.57 -3.57
C PHE A 173 -7.43 -12.14 -4.52
N VAL A 174 -7.53 -12.79 -5.70
CA VAL A 174 -8.64 -12.58 -6.64
C VAL A 174 -9.99 -12.95 -6.00
N HIS A 175 -10.08 -14.07 -5.27
CA HIS A 175 -11.28 -14.47 -4.54
C HIS A 175 -11.69 -13.46 -3.47
N VAL A 176 -10.73 -13.01 -2.64
CA VAL A 176 -10.99 -11.99 -1.61
C VAL A 176 -11.46 -10.67 -2.24
N LYS A 177 -10.80 -10.21 -3.32
CA LYS A 177 -11.23 -9.00 -4.06
C LYS A 177 -12.65 -9.12 -4.61
N MET A 178 -13.01 -10.30 -5.15
CA MET A 178 -14.36 -10.57 -5.63
C MET A 178 -15.40 -10.43 -4.53
N MET A 179 -15.18 -11.08 -3.38
CA MET A 179 -16.10 -11.08 -2.24
C MET A 179 -16.28 -9.67 -1.66
N TRP A 180 -15.20 -8.88 -1.61
CA TRP A 180 -15.18 -7.51 -1.09
C TRP A 180 -15.73 -6.46 -2.07
N GLY A 181 -15.81 -6.77 -3.37
CA GLY A 181 -16.30 -5.84 -4.39
C GLY A 181 -15.23 -4.93 -5.02
N LEU A 182 -13.95 -5.32 -4.96
CA LEU A 182 -12.81 -4.50 -5.42
C LEU A 182 -12.51 -4.76 -6.91
N TYR A 183 -13.42 -4.29 -7.77
CA TYR A 183 -13.44 -4.57 -9.20
C TYR A 183 -12.57 -3.63 -10.06
N LYS A 184 -12.05 -2.54 -9.50
CA LYS A 184 -11.22 -1.53 -10.17
C LYS A 184 -9.87 -1.35 -9.46
N ALA A 185 -8.86 -0.91 -10.19
CA ALA A 185 -7.49 -0.74 -9.68
C ALA A 185 -7.35 0.20 -8.46
N ASN A 186 -8.27 1.16 -8.31
CA ASN A 186 -8.27 2.16 -7.25
C ASN A 186 -9.41 1.97 -6.23
N ASP A 187 -10.13 0.83 -6.27
CA ASP A 187 -11.15 0.56 -5.25
C ASP A 187 -10.44 0.31 -3.89
N VAL A 188 -11.01 0.88 -2.82
CA VAL A 188 -10.48 0.82 -1.46
C VAL A 188 -11.40 -0.10 -0.63
N PRO A 189 -10.84 -0.99 0.21
CA PRO A 189 -11.64 -1.87 1.07
C PRO A 189 -12.58 -1.06 1.97
N MET A 190 -13.87 -1.38 1.92
CA MET A 190 -14.89 -0.80 2.79
C MET A 190 -15.08 -1.69 4.02
N THR A 191 -15.20 -1.08 5.20
CA THR A 191 -15.59 -1.74 6.43
C THR A 191 -17.12 -1.84 6.55
N PRO A 192 -17.66 -2.83 7.29
CA PRO A 192 -19.09 -3.06 7.40
C PRO A 192 -19.75 -1.99 8.29
N GLY A 193 -20.93 -1.52 7.91
CA GLY A 193 -21.67 -0.56 8.72
C GLY A 193 -22.13 -1.16 10.06
N ALA A 194 -22.05 -0.39 11.14
CA ALA A 194 -22.42 -0.82 12.50
C ALA A 194 -23.78 -1.56 12.62
N PRO A 195 -24.86 -1.21 11.89
CA PRO A 195 -26.11 -1.99 11.94
C PRO A 195 -25.97 -3.45 11.50
N LEU A 196 -25.08 -3.74 10.54
CA LEU A 196 -24.81 -5.10 10.06
C LEU A 196 -24.01 -5.90 11.10
N LEU A 197 -23.01 -5.27 11.74
CA LEU A 197 -22.27 -5.87 12.86
C LEU A 197 -23.21 -6.20 14.03
N VAL A 198 -24.11 -5.28 14.40
CA VAL A 198 -25.12 -5.53 15.46
C VAL A 198 -26.12 -6.62 15.07
N GLU A 199 -26.44 -6.82 13.80
CA GLU A 199 -27.25 -7.96 13.36
C GLU A 199 -26.47 -9.28 13.50
N PHE A 200 -25.21 -9.31 13.06
CA PHE A 200 -24.34 -10.48 13.14
C PHE A 200 -24.05 -10.91 14.59
N TYR A 201 -23.65 -9.98 15.46
CA TYR A 201 -23.34 -10.25 16.87
C TYR A 201 -24.56 -10.64 17.73
N LYS A 202 -25.78 -10.59 17.18
CA LYS A 202 -26.99 -11.18 17.80
C LYS A 202 -27.20 -12.65 17.45
N ARG A 203 -26.45 -13.19 16.49
CA ARG A 203 -26.62 -14.55 15.95
C ARG A 203 -25.54 -15.51 16.42
N PHE A 204 -24.30 -15.03 16.49
CA PHE A 204 -23.12 -15.83 16.83
C PHE A 204 -22.41 -15.25 18.04
N SER A 205 -21.97 -16.14 18.94
CA SER A 205 -21.15 -15.81 20.12
C SER A 205 -19.74 -16.41 20.06
N SER A 206 -19.50 -17.36 19.14
CA SER A 206 -18.22 -18.05 18.97
C SER A 206 -17.91 -18.37 17.50
N SER A 207 -16.63 -18.55 17.17
CA SER A 207 -16.18 -18.96 15.83
C SER A 207 -16.62 -20.39 15.50
N GLU A 208 -16.72 -21.23 16.52
CA GLU A 208 -17.05 -22.64 16.47
C GLU A 208 -18.51 -22.85 16.01
N GLU A 209 -19.44 -21.99 16.45
CA GLU A 209 -20.83 -21.96 15.93
C GLU A 209 -20.87 -21.69 14.42
N ILE A 210 -19.98 -20.83 13.92
CA ILE A 210 -19.91 -20.44 12.52
C ILE A 210 -19.37 -21.58 11.66
N GLU A 211 -18.31 -22.25 12.12
CA GLU A 211 -17.78 -23.44 11.46
C GLU A 211 -18.81 -24.57 11.41
N GLN A 212 -19.56 -24.79 12.50
CA GLN A 212 -20.65 -25.77 12.55
C GLN A 212 -21.77 -25.44 11.55
N VAL A 213 -22.21 -24.19 11.48
CA VAL A 213 -23.26 -23.73 10.54
C VAL A 213 -22.84 -23.88 9.08
N ILE A 214 -21.56 -23.70 8.76
CA ILE A 214 -21.01 -23.91 7.41
C ILE A 214 -20.88 -25.41 7.11
N ALA A 215 -20.42 -26.20 8.07
CA ALA A 215 -20.19 -27.64 7.91
C ALA A 215 -21.49 -28.46 7.82
N ASP A 216 -22.56 -28.05 8.51
CA ASP A 216 -23.85 -28.73 8.47
C ASP A 216 -24.63 -28.43 7.16
N PRO A 217 -24.88 -29.42 6.29
CA PRO A 217 -25.71 -29.23 5.11
C PRO A 217 -27.15 -28.85 5.42
N ALA A 218 -27.69 -29.29 6.57
CA ALA A 218 -29.06 -29.03 7.00
C ALA A 218 -29.27 -27.64 7.62
N SER A 219 -28.19 -26.95 8.00
CA SER A 219 -28.26 -25.58 8.50
C SER A 219 -28.89 -24.64 7.47
N GLY A 220 -29.92 -23.90 7.91
CA GLY A 220 -30.65 -22.95 7.08
C GLY A 220 -29.93 -21.60 6.90
N ASP A 221 -30.45 -20.80 5.98
CA ASP A 221 -29.96 -19.44 5.76
C ASP A 221 -30.38 -18.51 6.93
N VAL A 222 -29.43 -17.84 7.58
CA VAL A 222 -29.66 -16.88 8.68
C VAL A 222 -30.19 -15.53 8.17
N VAL A 223 -29.82 -15.16 6.95
CA VAL A 223 -30.39 -14.03 6.19
C VAL A 223 -30.76 -14.49 4.78
N ALA A 224 -31.84 -13.95 4.20
CA ALA A 224 -32.31 -14.37 2.90
C ALA A 224 -31.34 -13.94 1.76
N ARG A 225 -31.11 -14.82 0.78
CA ARG A 225 -30.03 -14.69 -0.24
C ARG A 225 -30.16 -13.43 -1.09
N GLU A 226 -31.38 -13.03 -1.42
CA GLU A 226 -31.69 -11.81 -2.17
C GLU A 226 -31.25 -10.53 -1.45
N THR A 227 -31.01 -10.60 -0.14
CA THR A 227 -30.53 -9.47 0.68
C THR A 227 -29.01 -9.37 0.76
N ILE A 228 -28.27 -10.39 0.30
CA ILE A 228 -26.81 -10.33 0.17
C ILE A 228 -26.46 -9.23 -0.85
N MET A 229 -25.53 -8.35 -0.51
CA MET A 229 -25.09 -7.22 -1.32
C MET A 229 -23.73 -7.49 -1.98
N SER A 230 -22.87 -8.31 -1.35
CA SER A 230 -21.61 -8.79 -1.92
C SER A 230 -21.82 -9.34 -3.33
N MET A 231 -20.96 -8.96 -4.28
CA MET A 231 -21.01 -9.42 -5.67
C MET A 231 -22.28 -9.06 -6.48
N LYS A 232 -23.19 -8.20 -5.97
CA LYS A 232 -24.36 -7.75 -6.77
C LYS A 232 -23.96 -6.99 -8.04
N GLU A 233 -22.96 -6.10 -7.96
CA GLU A 233 -22.47 -5.36 -9.14
C GLU A 233 -21.85 -6.30 -10.18
N PHE A 234 -21.15 -7.34 -9.73
CA PHE A 234 -20.61 -8.38 -10.59
C PHE A 234 -21.72 -9.14 -11.34
N CYS A 235 -22.73 -9.65 -10.63
CA CYS A 235 -23.89 -10.33 -11.22
C CYS A 235 -24.68 -9.44 -12.20
N ALA A 236 -24.68 -8.12 -11.99
CA ALA A 236 -25.38 -7.16 -12.85
C ALA A 236 -24.62 -6.84 -14.17
N GLY A 237 -23.46 -7.46 -14.43
CA GLY A 237 -22.59 -7.10 -15.56
C GLY A 237 -21.96 -5.70 -15.40
N GLY A 238 -21.78 -5.25 -14.16
CA GLY A 238 -21.45 -3.87 -13.80
C GLY A 238 -20.02 -3.45 -14.13
N GLY A 239 -19.79 -3.03 -15.38
CA GLY A 239 -18.59 -2.28 -15.79
C GLY A 239 -17.39 -3.15 -16.17
N ARG A 240 -16.21 -2.53 -16.27
CA ARG A 240 -14.96 -3.23 -16.62
C ARG A 240 -14.47 -4.05 -15.42
N ILE A 241 -14.93 -5.30 -15.37
CA ILE A 241 -14.47 -6.32 -14.44
C ILE A 241 -12.99 -6.63 -14.72
N ALA A 242 -12.19 -6.78 -13.67
CA ALA A 242 -10.77 -7.18 -13.79
C ALA A 242 -10.64 -8.49 -14.59
N ARG A 243 -9.66 -8.57 -15.50
CA ARG A 243 -9.47 -9.69 -16.45
C ARG A 243 -9.57 -11.07 -15.77
N GLY A 244 -8.95 -11.22 -14.60
CA GLY A 244 -8.94 -12.46 -13.82
C GLY A 244 -10.30 -12.83 -13.22
N LEU A 245 -11.20 -11.88 -12.99
CA LEU A 245 -12.53 -12.16 -12.45
C LEU A 245 -13.54 -12.61 -13.52
N SER A 246 -13.25 -12.39 -14.81
CA SER A 246 -14.16 -12.73 -15.92
C SER A 246 -14.44 -14.24 -16.07
N HIS A 247 -13.59 -15.09 -15.49
CA HIS A 247 -13.70 -16.55 -15.55
C HIS A 247 -14.54 -17.17 -14.41
N ILE A 248 -15.04 -16.37 -13.46
CA ILE A 248 -15.84 -16.88 -12.34
C ILE A 248 -17.30 -16.95 -12.77
N ASP A 249 -17.87 -18.16 -12.72
CA ASP A 249 -19.20 -18.45 -13.23
C ASP A 249 -20.32 -18.14 -12.21
N GLN A 250 -21.56 -18.08 -12.70
CA GLN A 250 -22.72 -17.74 -11.86
C GLN A 250 -22.97 -18.76 -10.74
N MET A 251 -22.64 -20.05 -10.93
CA MET A 251 -22.85 -21.06 -9.88
C MET A 251 -21.84 -20.89 -8.73
N SER A 252 -20.58 -20.54 -9.04
CA SER A 252 -19.59 -20.16 -8.03
C SER A 252 -20.09 -19.00 -7.15
N ILE A 253 -20.73 -17.99 -7.73
CA ILE A 253 -21.28 -16.84 -6.97
C ILE A 253 -22.49 -17.25 -6.13
N LEU A 254 -23.42 -18.02 -6.70
CA LEU A 254 -24.59 -18.53 -5.99
C LEU A 254 -24.21 -19.41 -4.79
N TYR A 255 -23.12 -20.18 -4.91
CA TYR A 255 -22.54 -20.93 -3.80
C TYR A 255 -22.02 -19.99 -2.70
N ILE A 256 -21.23 -18.96 -3.05
CA ILE A 256 -20.73 -17.97 -2.07
C ILE A 256 -21.90 -17.24 -1.39
N HIS A 257 -22.93 -16.83 -2.15
CA HIS A 257 -24.16 -16.24 -1.61
C HIS A 257 -24.86 -17.18 -0.63
N GLY A 258 -24.88 -18.48 -0.90
CA GLY A 258 -25.40 -19.49 0.03
C GLY A 258 -24.63 -19.53 1.35
N ILE A 259 -23.29 -19.54 1.32
CA ILE A 259 -22.48 -19.53 2.55
C ILE A 259 -22.63 -18.19 3.30
N LEU A 260 -22.62 -17.05 2.60
CA LEU A 260 -22.86 -15.73 3.22
C LEU A 260 -24.25 -15.65 3.88
N ALA A 261 -25.27 -16.24 3.26
CA ALA A 261 -26.62 -16.33 3.79
C ALA A 261 -26.69 -17.20 5.06
N LYS A 262 -26.03 -18.37 5.08
CA LYS A 262 -25.87 -19.20 6.29
C LYS A 262 -25.16 -18.46 7.44
N VAL A 263 -24.10 -17.71 7.17
CA VAL A 263 -23.32 -16.99 8.19
C VAL A 263 -23.92 -15.62 8.55
N GLY A 264 -24.97 -15.17 7.86
CA GLY A 264 -25.64 -13.89 8.13
C GLY A 264 -24.90 -12.64 7.62
N ILE A 265 -23.89 -12.80 6.75
CA ILE A 265 -23.03 -11.69 6.29
C ILE A 265 -23.62 -11.08 5.01
N ARG A 266 -24.40 -10.00 5.16
CA ARG A 266 -25.04 -9.29 4.03
C ARG A 266 -24.04 -8.56 3.12
N VAL A 267 -23.03 -7.93 3.71
CA VAL A 267 -21.89 -7.31 3.02
C VAL A 267 -20.65 -7.99 3.56
N TRP A 268 -19.85 -8.61 2.68
CA TRP A 268 -18.58 -9.21 3.06
C TRP A 268 -17.48 -8.16 2.97
N GLY A 269 -16.83 -7.93 4.10
CA GLY A 269 -15.73 -6.99 4.23
C GLY A 269 -15.29 -7.01 5.69
N PRO A 270 -14.11 -7.56 6.02
CA PRO A 270 -13.53 -7.52 7.36
C PRO A 270 -13.56 -6.11 7.98
N ASP A 271 -13.77 -6.02 9.30
CA ASP A 271 -13.58 -4.77 10.03
C ASP A 271 -12.09 -4.56 10.30
N LEU A 272 -11.48 -3.68 9.51
CA LEU A 272 -10.08 -3.33 9.57
C LEU A 272 -9.70 -2.47 10.79
N ASN A 273 -10.68 -2.08 11.62
CA ASN A 273 -10.47 -1.41 12.90
C ASN A 273 -10.43 -2.40 14.09
N GLU A 274 -10.88 -3.64 13.89
CA GLU A 274 -10.84 -4.71 14.90
C GLU A 274 -9.64 -5.64 14.70
N ALA A 275 -9.32 -6.44 15.73
CA ALA A 275 -8.26 -7.44 15.66
C ALA A 275 -8.55 -8.54 14.61
N PRO A 276 -7.54 -9.16 13.97
CA PRO A 276 -7.73 -10.20 12.95
C PRO A 276 -8.45 -11.45 13.43
N ASP A 277 -8.45 -11.68 14.74
CA ASP A 277 -9.08 -12.79 15.45
C ASP A 277 -10.43 -12.42 16.08
N SER A 278 -10.91 -11.17 15.93
CA SER A 278 -12.27 -10.79 16.35
C SER A 278 -13.31 -11.72 15.74
N LEU A 279 -14.45 -11.91 16.42
CA LEU A 279 -15.44 -12.90 16.00
C LEU A 279 -15.97 -12.62 14.58
N TYR A 280 -16.21 -11.37 14.20
CA TYR A 280 -16.62 -11.02 12.85
C TYR A 280 -15.49 -11.19 11.82
N ASN A 281 -14.25 -10.79 12.14
CA ASN A 281 -13.11 -10.99 11.24
C ASN A 281 -12.77 -12.47 11.01
N SER A 282 -12.89 -13.28 12.06
CA SER A 282 -12.82 -14.74 11.99
C SER A 282 -13.94 -15.31 11.12
N ALA A 283 -15.19 -14.82 11.24
CA ALA A 283 -16.30 -15.21 10.36
C ALA A 283 -16.01 -14.90 8.88
N CYS A 284 -15.48 -13.72 8.58
CA CYS A 284 -15.08 -13.33 7.24
C CYS A 284 -13.97 -14.25 6.69
N ARG A 285 -12.94 -14.56 7.49
CA ARG A 285 -11.85 -15.48 7.12
C ARG A 285 -12.34 -16.89 6.87
N ILE A 286 -13.13 -17.47 7.78
CA ILE A 286 -13.71 -18.81 7.64
C ILE A 286 -14.53 -18.89 6.36
N THR A 287 -15.42 -17.91 6.13
CA THR A 287 -16.28 -17.85 4.94
C THR A 287 -15.45 -17.74 3.65
N ALA A 288 -14.44 -16.86 3.61
CA ALA A 288 -13.60 -16.68 2.43
C ALA A 288 -12.75 -17.92 2.12
N LEU A 289 -12.13 -18.54 3.12
CA LEU A 289 -11.30 -19.73 2.93
C LEU A 289 -12.12 -20.98 2.61
N ASN A 290 -13.29 -21.16 3.24
CA ASN A 290 -14.20 -22.25 2.91
C ASN A 290 -14.67 -22.15 1.45
N THR A 291 -15.14 -20.97 1.04
CA THR A 291 -15.61 -20.76 -0.33
C THR A 291 -14.47 -20.86 -1.36
N PHE A 292 -13.28 -20.32 -1.05
CA PHE A 292 -12.11 -20.46 -1.91
C PHE A 292 -11.75 -21.94 -2.14
N ARG A 293 -11.69 -22.75 -1.07
CA ARG A 293 -11.36 -24.18 -1.17
C ARG A 293 -12.39 -24.94 -2.00
N GLN A 294 -13.68 -24.63 -1.86
CA GLN A 294 -14.73 -25.28 -2.67
C GLN A 294 -14.61 -24.92 -4.17
N LEU A 295 -14.42 -23.64 -4.49
CA LEU A 295 -14.25 -23.15 -5.87
C LEU A 295 -12.93 -23.67 -6.50
N LEU A 296 -11.89 -23.81 -5.69
CA LEU A 296 -10.63 -24.42 -6.10
C LEU A 296 -10.83 -25.91 -6.44
N ALA A 297 -11.60 -26.64 -5.63
CA ALA A 297 -11.93 -28.05 -5.87
C ALA A 297 -12.84 -28.27 -7.10
N SER A 298 -13.73 -27.32 -7.43
CA SER A 298 -14.50 -27.33 -8.68
C SER A 298 -13.70 -26.90 -9.91
N GLY A 299 -12.44 -26.48 -9.74
CA GLY A 299 -11.58 -26.04 -10.85
C GLY A 299 -11.83 -24.61 -11.33
N THR A 300 -12.58 -23.78 -10.58
CA THR A 300 -12.92 -22.40 -10.95
C THR A 300 -11.65 -21.57 -11.22
N TYR A 301 -10.54 -21.82 -10.52
CA TYR A 301 -9.26 -21.11 -10.71
C TYR A 301 -8.26 -21.78 -11.68
N ASN A 302 -8.68 -22.79 -12.46
CA ASN A 302 -7.75 -23.52 -13.35
C ASN A 302 -7.04 -22.61 -14.36
N TYR A 303 -7.68 -21.52 -14.81
CA TYR A 303 -7.09 -20.52 -15.71
C TYR A 303 -5.87 -19.78 -15.10
N MET A 304 -5.70 -19.81 -13.77
CA MET A 304 -4.55 -19.23 -13.07
C MET A 304 -3.40 -20.24 -12.84
N ASN A 305 -3.49 -21.46 -13.40
CA ASN A 305 -2.50 -22.53 -13.20
C ASN A 305 -2.24 -22.85 -11.71
N VAL A 306 -3.30 -22.89 -10.90
CA VAL A 306 -3.18 -23.13 -9.45
C VAL A 306 -2.70 -24.55 -9.17
N LYS A 307 -1.62 -24.68 -8.38
CA LYS A 307 -1.10 -25.98 -7.96
C LYS A 307 -1.92 -26.55 -6.79
N LEU A 308 -2.75 -27.54 -7.07
CA LEU A 308 -3.66 -28.16 -6.09
C LEU A 308 -2.96 -28.85 -4.90
N LYS A 309 -1.64 -29.06 -4.91
CA LYS A 309 -0.91 -29.71 -3.79
C LYS A 309 -1.03 -28.97 -2.44
N TYR A 310 -1.57 -27.75 -2.42
CA TYR A 310 -1.77 -26.92 -1.23
C TYR A 310 -3.25 -26.78 -0.80
N THR A 311 -4.20 -27.49 -1.42
CA THR A 311 -5.65 -27.44 -1.10
C THR A 311 -5.98 -27.66 0.38
N ASP A 312 -5.16 -28.46 1.06
CA ASP A 312 -5.34 -28.84 2.47
C ASP A 312 -4.34 -28.14 3.41
N SER A 313 -3.50 -27.26 2.88
CA SER A 313 -2.59 -26.40 3.65
C SER A 313 -3.33 -25.20 4.25
N ILE A 314 -4.36 -25.48 5.07
CA ILE A 314 -5.26 -24.47 5.65
C ILE A 314 -4.49 -23.41 6.43
N SER A 315 -3.50 -23.79 7.24
CA SER A 315 -2.66 -22.84 8.00
C SER A 315 -1.90 -21.86 7.09
N LEU A 316 -1.43 -22.32 5.92
CA LEU A 316 -0.75 -21.45 4.95
C LEU A 316 -1.74 -20.49 4.30
N MET A 317 -2.94 -20.95 3.94
CA MET A 317 -4.01 -20.09 3.43
C MET A 317 -4.49 -19.07 4.48
N ILE A 318 -4.56 -19.43 5.76
CA ILE A 318 -4.85 -18.51 6.87
C ILE A 318 -3.77 -17.43 6.97
N ASN A 319 -2.49 -17.80 6.94
CA ASN A 319 -1.39 -16.83 7.01
C ASN A 319 -1.43 -15.86 5.82
N VAL A 320 -1.60 -16.38 4.59
CA VAL A 320 -1.67 -15.57 3.36
C VAL A 320 -2.92 -14.68 3.33
N TYR A 321 -4.07 -15.16 3.83
CA TYR A 321 -5.26 -14.33 4.02
C TYR A 321 -5.03 -13.22 5.04
N ASN A 322 -4.50 -13.53 6.22
CA ASN A 322 -4.30 -12.55 7.30
C ASN A 322 -3.32 -11.46 6.87
N HIS A 323 -2.24 -11.85 6.21
CA HIS A 323 -1.30 -10.96 5.55
C HIS A 323 -1.97 -10.05 4.51
N TYR A 324 -2.82 -10.60 3.64
CA TYR A 324 -3.48 -9.79 2.62
C TYR A 324 -4.50 -8.82 3.21
N VAL A 325 -5.40 -9.32 4.04
CA VAL A 325 -6.50 -8.53 4.60
C VAL A 325 -6.03 -7.57 5.69
N HIS A 326 -5.35 -8.09 6.71
CA HIS A 326 -5.07 -7.36 7.95
C HIS A 326 -3.68 -6.71 8.00
N TYR A 327 -2.86 -6.88 6.96
CA TYR A 327 -1.63 -6.09 6.78
C TYR A 327 -1.68 -5.25 5.49
N LEU A 328 -1.76 -5.88 4.31
CA LEU A 328 -1.76 -5.14 3.03
C LEU A 328 -2.98 -4.23 2.85
N MET A 329 -4.19 -4.78 2.99
CA MET A 329 -5.44 -4.02 2.78
C MET A 329 -5.75 -3.08 3.94
N ALA A 330 -5.37 -3.44 5.18
CA ALA A 330 -5.39 -2.55 6.34
C ALA A 330 -4.51 -1.30 6.16
N ALA A 331 -3.26 -1.46 5.69
CA ALA A 331 -2.38 -0.32 5.42
C ALA A 331 -2.96 0.62 4.34
N LYS A 332 -3.58 0.06 3.28
CA LYS A 332 -4.28 0.86 2.26
C LYS A 332 -5.49 1.61 2.83
N TYR A 333 -6.31 0.93 3.62
CA TYR A 333 -7.48 1.51 4.29
C TYR A 333 -7.06 2.70 5.17
N GLN A 334 -6.05 2.52 6.03
CA GLN A 334 -5.56 3.59 6.89
C GLN A 334 -4.98 4.77 6.10
N THR A 335 -4.28 4.50 5.00
CA THR A 335 -3.74 5.54 4.11
C THR A 335 -4.86 6.38 3.49
N GLU A 336 -5.93 5.74 3.00
CA GLU A 336 -7.08 6.43 2.42
C GLU A 336 -7.94 7.15 3.47
N LEU A 337 -8.08 6.60 4.69
CA LEU A 337 -8.72 7.27 5.82
C LEU A 337 -8.01 8.58 6.18
N ASN A 338 -6.67 8.56 6.19
CA ASN A 338 -5.85 9.72 6.51
C ASN A 338 -5.87 10.76 5.37
N ASN A 339 -5.90 10.33 4.11
CA ASN A 339 -5.92 11.20 2.94
C ASN A 339 -6.72 10.56 1.78
N VAL A 340 -7.96 11.00 1.60
CA VAL A 340 -8.87 10.49 0.55
C VAL A 340 -8.30 10.78 -0.84
N GLY A 341 -8.18 9.75 -1.65
CA GLY A 341 -7.55 9.76 -2.98
C GLY A 341 -6.07 9.40 -2.99
N ALA A 342 -5.41 9.21 -1.84
CA ALA A 342 -3.99 8.89 -1.77
C ALA A 342 -3.64 7.57 -2.48
N ILE A 343 -4.46 6.53 -2.36
CA ILE A 343 -4.23 5.26 -3.05
C ILE A 343 -4.35 5.44 -4.57
N ALA A 344 -5.33 6.23 -5.02
CA ALA A 344 -5.52 6.54 -6.44
C ALA A 344 -4.35 7.38 -7.00
N GLU A 345 -3.81 8.33 -6.23
CA GLU A 345 -2.63 9.11 -6.62
C GLU A 345 -1.38 8.23 -6.70
N GLN A 346 -1.14 7.37 -5.69
CA GLN A 346 0.00 6.46 -5.66
C GLN A 346 -0.03 5.49 -6.84
N ASN A 347 -1.20 4.91 -7.16
CA ASN A 347 -1.39 4.09 -8.35
C ASN A 347 -1.14 4.88 -9.65
N SER A 348 -1.61 6.14 -9.73
CA SER A 348 -1.33 7.04 -10.85
C SER A 348 0.17 7.31 -11.04
N LYS A 349 0.95 7.45 -9.96
CA LYS A 349 2.42 7.59 -10.02
C LYS A 349 3.07 6.29 -10.48
N LYS A 350 2.73 5.14 -9.87
CA LYS A 350 3.23 3.80 -10.24
C LYS A 350 2.98 3.46 -11.73
N ASN A 351 1.81 3.81 -12.26
CA ASN A 351 1.48 3.58 -13.67
C ASN A 351 2.33 4.42 -14.62
N VAL A 352 2.74 5.63 -14.22
CA VAL A 352 3.67 6.45 -15.01
C VAL A 352 5.10 5.91 -14.90
N GLN A 353 5.55 5.50 -13.70
CA GLN A 353 6.87 4.89 -13.54
C GLN A 353 7.06 3.67 -14.44
N LYS A 354 6.08 2.76 -14.50
CA LYS A 354 6.10 1.61 -15.44
C LYS A 354 6.17 2.00 -16.92
N ARG A 355 5.57 3.13 -17.31
CA ARG A 355 5.68 3.65 -18.70
C ARG A 355 7.11 4.09 -19.00
N ARG A 356 7.78 4.75 -18.04
CA ARG A 356 9.19 5.16 -18.12
C ARG A 356 10.11 3.95 -18.22
N GLU A 357 9.93 2.94 -17.36
CA GLU A 357 10.67 1.68 -17.40
C GLU A 357 10.50 0.92 -18.72
N ARG A 358 9.28 0.91 -19.28
CA ARG A 358 9.00 0.32 -20.59
C ARG A 358 9.69 1.09 -21.72
N LEU A 359 9.66 2.42 -21.70
CA LEU A 359 10.37 3.29 -22.65
C LEU A 359 11.89 3.08 -22.59
N ARG A 360 12.45 3.02 -21.38
CA ARG A 360 13.85 2.67 -21.10
C ARG A 360 14.22 1.34 -21.75
N LYS A 361 13.47 0.27 -21.42
CA LYS A 361 13.69 -1.09 -21.95
C LYS A 361 13.63 -1.14 -23.49
N GLU A 362 12.66 -0.46 -24.10
CA GLU A 362 12.53 -0.37 -25.56
C GLU A 362 13.70 0.39 -26.21
N ARG A 363 14.16 1.49 -25.61
CA ARG A 363 15.29 2.30 -26.12
C ARG A 363 16.63 1.60 -25.96
N VAL A 364 16.91 1.00 -24.80
CA VAL A 364 18.10 0.17 -24.58
C VAL A 364 18.14 -0.99 -25.60
N ALA A 365 17.02 -1.70 -25.80
CA ALA A 365 16.93 -2.76 -26.79
C ALA A 365 17.09 -2.25 -28.24
N TYR A 366 16.65 -1.02 -28.54
CA TYR A 366 16.85 -0.41 -29.85
C TYR A 366 18.33 -0.05 -30.10
N LEU A 367 19.02 0.55 -29.13
CA LEU A 367 20.46 0.85 -29.26
C LEU A 367 21.30 -0.43 -29.36
N ALA A 368 21.00 -1.45 -28.55
CA ALA A 368 21.69 -2.74 -28.58
C ALA A 368 21.57 -3.49 -29.93
N ARG A 369 20.50 -3.24 -30.70
CA ARG A 369 20.33 -3.75 -32.08
C ARG A 369 21.05 -2.91 -33.14
N HIS A 370 21.53 -1.72 -32.78
CA HIS A 370 22.16 -0.76 -33.70
C HIS A 370 23.52 -0.23 -33.19
N PRO A 371 24.43 -1.09 -32.68
CA PRO A 371 25.70 -0.65 -32.09
C PRO A 371 26.63 0.02 -33.10
N SER A 372 26.45 -0.24 -34.40
CA SER A 372 27.18 0.44 -35.47
C SER A 372 26.67 1.85 -35.78
N LYS A 373 25.47 2.24 -35.32
CA LYS A 373 24.87 3.55 -35.60
C LYS A 373 25.04 4.56 -34.46
N TYR A 374 24.99 4.09 -33.21
CA TYR A 374 24.99 4.94 -32.01
C TYR A 374 26.20 4.66 -31.12
N PRO A 375 26.82 5.67 -30.50
CA PRO A 375 27.95 5.48 -29.60
C PRO A 375 27.51 4.90 -28.24
N PRO A 376 28.41 4.23 -27.49
CA PRO A 376 28.10 3.66 -26.19
C PRO A 376 27.56 4.66 -25.17
N ARG A 377 28.11 5.88 -25.10
CA ARG A 377 27.63 6.99 -24.24
C ARG A 377 26.12 7.30 -24.31
N TYR A 378 25.45 7.06 -25.44
CA TYR A 378 23.98 7.21 -25.50
C TYR A 378 23.25 6.13 -24.69
N THR A 379 23.85 4.94 -24.58
CA THR A 379 23.32 3.83 -23.77
C THR A 379 23.32 4.19 -22.29
N THR A 380 24.35 4.90 -21.81
CA THR A 380 24.39 5.45 -20.44
C THR A 380 23.15 6.32 -20.16
N VAL A 381 22.86 7.27 -21.06
CA VAL A 381 21.70 8.18 -20.92
C VAL A 381 20.37 7.43 -20.94
N VAL A 382 20.15 6.50 -21.88
CA VAL A 382 18.85 5.79 -21.98
C VAL A 382 18.71 4.57 -21.06
N SER A 383 19.73 4.27 -20.25
CA SER A 383 19.65 3.22 -19.23
C SER A 383 19.08 3.74 -17.90
N GLU A 384 19.06 5.05 -17.69
CA GLU A 384 18.48 5.67 -16.50
C GLU A 384 16.97 5.87 -16.66
N THR A 385 16.17 5.28 -15.78
CA THR A 385 14.69 5.36 -15.82
C THR A 385 14.19 6.81 -15.69
N LEU A 386 14.86 7.60 -14.85
CA LEU A 386 14.53 9.00 -14.63
C LEU A 386 14.81 9.89 -15.85
N ALA A 387 15.62 9.44 -16.82
CA ALA A 387 15.88 10.16 -18.07
C ALA A 387 14.72 10.06 -19.09
N HIS A 388 13.68 9.28 -18.79
CA HIS A 388 12.51 9.11 -19.64
C HIS A 388 11.34 10.00 -19.22
N SER A 389 10.59 10.45 -20.22
CA SER A 389 9.32 11.17 -20.13
C SER A 389 8.21 10.29 -19.55
N ASP A 390 7.30 10.91 -18.81
CA ASP A 390 6.14 10.26 -18.17
C ASP A 390 5.23 9.52 -19.15
N ASP A 391 4.96 10.17 -20.28
CA ASP A 391 4.15 9.63 -21.35
C ASP A 391 4.61 10.18 -22.69
N GLU A 392 4.57 9.33 -23.71
CA GLU A 392 4.86 9.67 -25.10
C GLU A 392 3.67 9.30 -25.99
N TRP A 393 2.45 9.28 -25.46
CA TRP A 393 1.29 8.87 -26.24
C TRP A 393 0.92 9.86 -27.34
N ASP A 394 0.81 9.41 -28.59
CA ASP A 394 0.14 10.19 -29.64
C ASP A 394 -1.37 10.19 -29.37
N PRO A 395 -1.99 11.35 -29.07
CA PRO A 395 -3.41 11.42 -28.70
C PRO A 395 -4.35 11.07 -29.86
N ILE A 396 -3.87 11.13 -31.10
CA ILE A 396 -4.62 10.79 -32.32
C ILE A 396 -4.37 9.32 -32.67
N LYS A 397 -3.10 8.91 -32.71
CA LYS A 397 -2.69 7.53 -33.03
C LYS A 397 -2.35 6.75 -31.77
N LYS A 398 -3.38 6.19 -31.11
CA LYS A 398 -3.37 5.36 -29.88
C LYS A 398 -2.50 4.08 -29.88
N ARG A 399 -1.47 3.99 -30.72
CA ARG A 399 -0.42 2.93 -30.72
C ARG A 399 0.97 3.49 -31.09
N VAL A 400 1.07 4.75 -31.50
CA VAL A 400 2.35 5.40 -31.85
C VAL A 400 2.82 6.21 -30.66
N ARG A 401 4.10 6.09 -30.29
CA ARG A 401 4.71 6.97 -29.30
C ARG A 401 5.43 8.14 -29.95
N LYS A 402 5.16 9.35 -29.47
CA LYS A 402 5.75 10.63 -29.89
C LYS A 402 5.96 11.51 -28.66
N LEU A 403 7.09 12.21 -28.64
CA LEU A 403 7.30 13.32 -27.72
C LEU A 403 6.20 14.38 -27.89
N PRO A 404 5.66 14.95 -26.79
CA PRO A 404 4.66 16.00 -26.87
C PRO A 404 5.27 17.26 -27.49
N ARG A 405 4.54 17.91 -28.42
CA ARG A 405 5.01 19.13 -29.12
C ARG A 405 5.24 20.33 -28.19
N VAL A 406 4.50 20.37 -27.08
CA VAL A 406 4.69 21.34 -25.99
C VAL A 406 5.23 20.53 -24.82
N PRO A 407 6.38 20.90 -24.22
CA PRO A 407 6.91 20.20 -23.06
C PRO A 407 5.88 20.15 -21.93
N VAL A 408 5.65 18.94 -21.40
CA VAL A 408 4.75 18.70 -20.27
C VAL A 408 5.63 18.41 -19.05
N PRO A 409 5.48 19.15 -17.93
CA PRO A 409 6.21 18.85 -16.70
C PRO A 409 5.95 17.41 -16.22
N SER A 410 7.01 16.71 -15.84
CA SER A 410 6.92 15.37 -15.25
C SER A 410 6.22 15.43 -13.88
N LYS A 411 5.48 14.36 -13.55
CA LYS A 411 5.01 14.09 -12.18
C LYS A 411 6.17 13.84 -11.22
N PHE A 412 7.31 13.36 -11.72
CA PHE A 412 8.52 13.09 -10.96
C PHE A 412 9.43 14.31 -10.99
N LYS A 413 9.76 14.84 -9.81
CA LYS A 413 10.59 16.05 -9.66
C LYS A 413 12.07 15.75 -9.44
N ARG A 414 12.41 14.50 -9.13
CA ARG A 414 13.79 14.04 -8.94
C ARG A 414 14.48 13.96 -10.30
N ALA A 415 15.60 14.67 -10.45
CA ALA A 415 16.45 14.57 -11.63
C ALA A 415 17.18 13.22 -11.67
N PRO A 416 17.54 12.72 -12.87
CA PRO A 416 18.52 11.65 -13.02
C PRO A 416 19.82 11.94 -12.27
N LYS A 417 20.52 10.89 -11.85
CA LYS A 417 21.85 11.00 -11.23
C LYS A 417 22.92 10.37 -12.11
N TYR A 418 24.14 10.85 -11.96
CA TYR A 418 25.36 10.33 -12.57
C TYR A 418 25.33 10.22 -14.10
N LEU A 419 24.47 11.02 -14.75
CA LEU A 419 24.47 11.15 -16.22
C LEU A 419 25.57 12.11 -16.70
N PRO A 420 26.00 12.01 -17.97
CA PRO A 420 26.93 12.96 -18.58
C PRO A 420 26.52 14.42 -18.37
N LEU A 421 27.48 15.32 -18.20
CA LEU A 421 27.25 16.70 -17.78
C LEU A 421 26.28 17.47 -18.70
N ASP A 422 26.43 17.25 -20.00
CA ASP A 422 25.64 17.83 -21.09
C ASP A 422 24.23 17.23 -21.28
N PHE A 423 23.81 16.32 -20.39
CA PHE A 423 22.40 15.94 -20.25
C PHE A 423 21.57 17.03 -19.56
N TYR A 424 22.18 17.79 -18.64
CA TYR A 424 21.47 18.74 -17.80
C TYR A 424 21.39 20.12 -18.45
N ASP A 425 20.44 20.95 -18.00
CA ASP A 425 20.43 22.36 -18.37
C ASP A 425 21.46 23.13 -17.51
N PRO A 426 22.34 23.97 -18.09
CA PRO A 426 23.36 24.69 -17.33
C PRO A 426 22.79 25.66 -16.28
N GLU A 427 21.70 26.38 -16.56
CA GLU A 427 21.11 27.32 -15.61
C GLU A 427 20.52 26.56 -14.41
N TRP A 428 19.83 25.45 -14.67
CA TRP A 428 19.32 24.55 -13.64
C TRP A 428 20.44 23.93 -12.79
N PHE A 429 21.49 23.42 -13.43
CA PHE A 429 22.60 22.77 -12.73
C PHE A 429 23.40 23.75 -11.87
N ASN A 430 23.61 24.99 -12.36
CA ASN A 430 24.32 26.02 -11.61
C ASN A 430 23.55 26.49 -10.37
N ALA A 431 22.22 26.39 -10.37
CA ALA A 431 21.38 26.67 -9.21
C ALA A 431 21.45 25.60 -8.10
N LEU A 432 22.10 24.45 -8.34
CA LEU A 432 22.26 23.40 -7.33
C LEU A 432 23.37 23.76 -6.31
N PRO A 433 23.21 23.42 -5.02
CA PRO A 433 24.30 23.44 -4.04
C PRO A 433 25.50 22.58 -4.50
N PRO A 434 26.76 22.93 -4.16
CA PRO A 434 27.95 22.21 -4.64
C PRO A 434 27.92 20.69 -4.40
N GLY A 435 27.61 20.25 -3.17
CA GLY A 435 27.46 18.83 -2.87
C GLY A 435 26.32 18.11 -3.62
N GLN A 436 25.33 18.84 -4.12
CA GLN A 436 24.33 18.28 -5.05
C GLN A 436 24.85 18.22 -6.49
N LYS A 437 25.68 19.17 -6.96
CA LYS A 437 26.28 19.12 -8.31
C LYS A 437 27.06 17.80 -8.51
N ILE A 438 27.93 17.47 -7.55
CA ILE A 438 28.75 16.24 -7.53
C ILE A 438 27.88 14.97 -7.59
N LEU A 439 26.81 14.90 -6.80
CA LEU A 439 25.88 13.76 -6.77
C LEU A 439 24.90 13.72 -7.96
N THR A 440 24.83 14.78 -8.77
CA THR A 440 23.86 14.89 -9.87
C THR A 440 24.48 14.47 -11.19
N ALA A 441 25.62 15.04 -11.60
CA ALA A 441 26.20 14.81 -12.92
C ALA A 441 27.58 14.15 -12.85
N ASN A 442 27.88 13.29 -13.81
CA ASN A 442 29.25 12.83 -14.04
C ASN A 442 30.03 13.94 -14.76
N ALA A 443 30.73 14.77 -13.99
CA ALA A 443 31.54 15.89 -14.49
C ALA A 443 32.74 15.46 -15.37
N SER A 444 33.07 14.16 -15.47
CA SER A 444 34.14 13.65 -16.33
C SER A 444 33.69 13.25 -17.75
N GLN A 445 32.37 13.25 -18.03
CA GLN A 445 31.79 12.67 -19.24
C GLN A 445 30.80 13.62 -19.93
N VAL A 446 30.85 13.63 -21.27
CA VAL A 446 29.85 14.25 -22.15
C VAL A 446 29.30 13.22 -23.16
N ALA A 447 28.03 13.37 -23.55
CA ALA A 447 27.31 12.45 -24.42
C ALA A 447 27.20 12.95 -25.87
N PHE A 448 26.99 14.25 -26.05
CA PHE A 448 26.55 14.90 -27.28
C PHE A 448 27.59 15.87 -27.84
N LEU A 449 27.44 16.23 -29.10
CA LEU A 449 28.24 17.30 -29.70
C LEU A 449 27.81 18.66 -29.10
N PRO A 450 28.69 19.69 -29.12
CA PRO A 450 28.36 21.04 -28.63
C PRO A 450 27.09 21.65 -29.22
N ASP A 451 26.76 21.27 -30.46
CA ASP A 451 25.41 21.40 -31.01
C ASP A 451 24.74 20.01 -30.98
N ALA A 452 23.89 19.80 -29.97
CA ALA A 452 23.21 18.53 -29.76
C ALA A 452 22.38 18.07 -30.98
N SER A 453 21.93 19.00 -31.84
CA SER A 453 21.15 18.66 -33.05
C SER A 453 21.98 17.89 -34.09
N GLN A 454 23.29 18.08 -34.12
CA GLN A 454 24.21 17.36 -35.01
C GLN A 454 24.37 15.90 -34.59
N SER A 455 24.34 15.63 -33.28
CA SER A 455 24.39 14.29 -32.68
C SER A 455 23.24 13.39 -33.18
N PHE A 456 22.05 13.98 -33.38
CA PHE A 456 20.85 13.30 -33.84
C PHE A 456 20.54 13.49 -35.34
N SER A 457 21.47 14.07 -36.10
CA SER A 457 21.26 14.35 -37.52
C SER A 457 21.21 13.05 -38.37
N PRO A 458 20.47 13.02 -39.50
CA PRO A 458 20.39 11.82 -40.34
C PRO A 458 21.73 11.37 -40.93
N ASN A 459 22.64 12.32 -41.14
CA ASN A 459 24.00 12.07 -41.62
C ASN A 459 24.96 12.10 -40.44
N ARG A 460 25.35 10.92 -39.94
CA ARG A 460 26.20 10.78 -38.74
C ARG A 460 27.47 11.64 -38.85
N HIS A 461 27.66 12.54 -37.89
CA HIS A 461 28.87 13.35 -37.78
C HIS A 461 30.12 12.46 -37.56
N PRO A 462 31.29 12.78 -38.13
CA PRO A 462 32.48 11.93 -38.00
C PRO A 462 32.87 11.65 -36.54
N ASP A 463 32.77 12.64 -35.66
CA ASP A 463 33.07 12.47 -34.23
C ASP A 463 32.00 11.68 -33.45
N GLU A 464 30.87 11.30 -34.06
CA GLU A 464 29.98 10.29 -33.47
C GLU A 464 30.53 8.86 -33.63
N THR A 465 31.63 8.67 -34.39
CA THR A 465 32.30 7.37 -34.57
C THR A 465 33.52 7.17 -33.65
N ILE A 466 34.04 8.22 -33.02
CA ILE A 466 35.19 8.11 -32.10
C ILE A 466 34.74 7.59 -30.74
N GLY A 467 35.60 6.79 -30.11
CA GLY A 467 35.35 6.25 -28.77
C GLY A 467 35.34 7.33 -27.69
N ASP A 468 34.57 7.09 -26.64
CA ASP A 468 34.15 8.10 -25.65
C ASP A 468 35.32 8.83 -24.97
N ALA A 469 36.46 8.16 -24.71
CA ALA A 469 37.65 8.82 -24.19
C ALA A 469 38.22 9.92 -25.10
N ARG A 470 38.22 9.70 -26.42
CA ARG A 470 38.62 10.74 -27.41
C ARG A 470 37.54 11.80 -27.59
N PHE A 471 36.28 11.44 -27.41
CA PHE A 471 35.15 12.36 -27.47
C PHE A 471 35.20 13.37 -26.30
N ASN A 472 35.32 12.87 -25.07
CA ASN A 472 35.53 13.69 -23.87
C ASN A 472 36.77 14.57 -24.02
N SER A 473 37.93 14.01 -24.42
CA SER A 473 39.16 14.79 -24.65
C SER A 473 39.05 15.89 -25.71
N LYS A 474 38.00 15.89 -26.55
CA LYS A 474 37.77 16.90 -27.59
C LYS A 474 36.72 17.95 -27.20
N TYR A 475 35.71 17.55 -26.42
CA TYR A 475 34.52 18.37 -26.16
C TYR A 475 34.27 18.71 -24.70
N LEU A 476 34.85 17.98 -23.74
CA LEU A 476 34.56 18.13 -22.32
C LEU A 476 34.84 19.55 -21.82
N ASP A 477 36.01 20.13 -22.11
CA ASP A 477 36.37 21.47 -21.62
C ASP A 477 35.45 22.57 -22.17
N ALA A 478 35.11 22.47 -23.46
CA ALA A 478 34.17 23.39 -24.12
C ALA A 478 32.75 23.25 -23.55
N LEU A 479 32.31 22.03 -23.28
CA LEU A 479 30.99 21.73 -22.70
C LEU A 479 30.93 21.96 -21.18
N LYS A 480 32.05 21.93 -20.45
CA LYS A 480 32.15 22.27 -19.03
C LYS A 480 32.01 23.78 -18.77
N THR A 481 32.44 24.61 -19.72
CA THR A 481 32.51 26.08 -19.57
C THR A 481 31.21 26.71 -19.03
N PRO A 482 29.99 26.28 -19.41
CA PRO A 482 28.74 26.82 -18.85
C PRO A 482 28.37 26.37 -17.42
N TYR A 483 29.03 25.37 -16.83
CA TYR A 483 28.54 24.64 -15.63
C TYR A 483 29.12 25.09 -14.28
N GLU A 484 29.86 26.21 -14.25
CA GLU A 484 30.40 26.85 -13.02
C GLU A 484 30.89 25.84 -11.97
N MET A 485 31.71 24.89 -12.42
CA MET A 485 32.36 23.89 -11.55
C MET A 485 33.66 24.49 -11.02
N SER A 486 33.84 24.47 -9.70
CA SER A 486 35.07 24.89 -9.04
C SER A 486 36.19 23.88 -9.34
N ASP A 487 37.32 24.32 -9.90
CA ASP A 487 38.52 23.46 -10.10
C ASP A 487 39.16 22.97 -8.78
N SER A 488 38.52 23.19 -7.63
CA SER A 488 38.98 22.90 -6.27
C SER A 488 38.17 21.81 -5.56
N GLU A 489 37.32 21.07 -6.28
CA GLU A 489 36.46 20.00 -5.73
C GLU A 489 36.86 18.59 -6.22
N ASP A 490 37.98 18.46 -6.93
CA ASP A 490 38.53 17.20 -7.47
C ASP A 490 39.43 16.41 -6.48
N ASP A 491 39.57 16.87 -5.21
CA ASP A 491 40.20 16.07 -4.14
C ASP A 491 39.16 15.10 -3.53
N HIS A 492 38.93 13.99 -4.22
CA HIS A 492 38.23 12.83 -3.65
C HIS A 492 39.13 11.58 -3.70
N ASP A 493 39.45 11.03 -2.51
CA ASP A 493 40.10 9.73 -2.36
C ASP A 493 39.30 8.61 -3.07
N ASP A 494 40.01 7.62 -3.61
CA ASP A 494 39.48 6.42 -4.30
C ASP A 494 38.71 5.45 -3.36
N ASP A 495 37.64 5.91 -2.72
CA ASP A 495 36.60 5.02 -2.18
C ASP A 495 35.58 4.72 -3.29
N GLU A 496 35.89 3.73 -4.15
CA GLU A 496 34.91 3.15 -5.09
C GLU A 496 33.63 2.77 -4.34
N PRO A 497 32.47 3.39 -4.63
CA PRO A 497 31.21 2.88 -4.11
C PRO A 497 30.94 1.54 -4.80
N LYS A 498 31.03 0.45 -4.02
CA LYS A 498 30.60 -0.86 -4.50
C LYS A 498 29.17 -0.75 -5.00
N SER A 499 28.98 -1.16 -6.25
CA SER A 499 27.66 -1.35 -6.86
C SER A 499 26.96 -2.55 -6.22
N ASP A 500 26.48 -2.38 -4.98
CA ASP A 500 25.50 -3.29 -4.41
C ASP A 500 24.20 -3.13 -5.23
N GLY A 501 23.70 -4.24 -5.74
CA GLY A 501 22.89 -4.26 -6.96
C GLY A 501 21.39 -4.04 -6.75
N ASP A 502 20.74 -3.50 -7.79
CA ASP A 502 19.31 -3.63 -8.11
C ASP A 502 18.33 -3.66 -6.93
N GLU A 503 18.41 -2.69 -6.02
CA GLU A 503 17.25 -2.34 -5.21
C GLU A 503 16.19 -1.68 -6.09
N ILE A 504 15.06 -2.36 -6.24
CA ILE A 504 13.84 -1.78 -6.81
C ILE A 504 13.31 -0.76 -5.79
N ILE A 505 13.79 0.48 -5.90
CA ILE A 505 13.44 1.56 -4.98
C ILE A 505 11.92 1.75 -4.98
N ASN A 506 11.29 1.38 -3.87
CA ASN A 506 9.95 1.83 -3.51
C ASN A 506 10.05 3.34 -3.24
N ASP A 507 9.86 4.15 -4.28
CA ASP A 507 10.13 5.59 -4.23
C ASP A 507 9.19 6.30 -3.24
N ALA A 508 9.72 6.55 -2.05
CA ALA A 508 9.09 7.28 -0.97
C ALA A 508 9.05 8.78 -1.32
N ASP A 509 8.09 9.18 -2.15
CA ASP A 509 7.73 10.58 -2.39
C ASP A 509 6.31 10.86 -1.83
N SER A 510 6.12 10.39 -0.59
CA SER A 510 4.94 10.62 0.25
C SER A 510 5.40 11.14 1.61
N GLN A 511 5.70 12.45 1.67
CA GLN A 511 5.76 13.14 2.95
C GLN A 511 4.36 13.15 3.57
N ASN A 512 4.15 12.30 4.57
CA ASN A 512 3.10 12.43 5.57
C ASN A 512 3.66 11.91 6.89
N GLU A 513 3.90 12.82 7.85
CA GLU A 513 4.19 12.45 9.23
C GLU A 513 2.92 11.88 9.89
N ALA A 514 2.77 10.56 9.89
CA ALA A 514 1.88 9.83 10.80
C ALA A 514 2.21 8.33 10.84
N GLY A 515 2.92 7.91 11.89
CA GLY A 515 3.18 6.49 12.20
C GLY A 515 4.62 6.05 11.92
N ASP A 516 5.26 5.45 12.94
CA ASP A 516 6.55 4.76 12.81
C ASP A 516 6.54 3.79 11.63
N GLN A 517 7.51 3.92 10.72
CA GLN A 517 7.81 2.90 9.73
C GLN A 517 9.12 2.21 10.13
N ASP A 518 9.03 0.89 10.35
CA ASP A 518 10.18 0.07 10.66
C ASP A 518 11.06 -0.13 9.42
N GLU A 519 12.37 0.09 9.58
CA GLU A 519 13.37 -0.18 8.55
C GLU A 519 13.54 -1.69 8.30
N GLU A 520 13.50 -2.05 7.02
CA GLU A 520 14.29 -3.09 6.37
C GLU A 520 14.42 -4.46 7.06
N SER A 521 13.51 -5.37 6.67
CA SER A 521 13.78 -6.80 6.69
C SER A 521 14.52 -7.15 5.38
N GLU A 522 15.69 -7.80 5.45
CA GLU A 522 16.58 -8.14 4.31
C GLU A 522 16.00 -9.17 3.29
N GLY A 523 14.68 -9.27 3.14
CA GLY A 523 14.02 -10.22 2.24
C GLY A 523 12.83 -9.60 1.52
N GLU A 524 12.60 -10.01 0.27
CA GLU A 524 11.49 -9.51 -0.54
C GLU A 524 10.16 -9.80 0.19
N PHE A 525 9.42 -8.75 0.49
CA PHE A 525 8.14 -8.84 1.16
C PHE A 525 7.07 -9.43 0.20
N TYR A 526 6.18 -10.29 0.71
CA TYR A 526 5.22 -11.02 -0.12
C TYR A 526 4.15 -10.05 -0.64
N ASP A 527 4.40 -9.42 -1.78
CA ASP A 527 3.59 -8.30 -2.25
C ASP A 527 2.14 -8.67 -2.60
N GLU A 528 1.30 -7.67 -2.89
CA GLU A 528 -0.02 -7.91 -3.47
C GLU A 528 0.06 -8.56 -4.88
N GLY A 529 1.17 -8.40 -5.59
CA GLY A 529 1.37 -8.82 -6.97
C GLY A 529 0.98 -7.73 -7.96
N ASN A 530 1.56 -7.77 -9.16
CA ASN A 530 1.21 -6.82 -10.22
C ASN A 530 -0.17 -7.15 -10.84
N PHE A 531 -1.24 -6.75 -10.16
CA PHE A 531 -2.59 -6.80 -10.71
C PHE A 531 -2.89 -5.69 -11.74
N GLY A 532 -1.96 -4.78 -12.03
CA GLY A 532 -2.16 -3.73 -13.03
C GLY A 532 -2.61 -4.30 -14.39
N ASP A 533 -2.00 -5.41 -14.78
CA ASP A 533 -2.27 -6.15 -16.03
C ASP A 533 -3.68 -6.79 -16.06
N LEU A 534 -4.35 -6.96 -14.90
CA LEU A 534 -5.76 -7.34 -14.86
C LEU A 534 -6.71 -6.17 -15.21
N TYR A 535 -6.26 -4.92 -15.06
CA TYR A 535 -7.05 -3.73 -15.33
C TYR A 535 -6.58 -2.98 -16.60
N GLU A 536 -5.37 -3.25 -17.10
CA GLU A 536 -4.91 -2.73 -18.38
C GLU A 536 -5.53 -3.48 -19.56
N ASP A 537 -6.08 -2.70 -20.48
CA ASP A 537 -6.75 -3.14 -21.69
C ASP A 537 -5.68 -3.41 -22.77
N SER A 538 -5.32 -4.67 -22.96
CA SER A 538 -4.53 -5.10 -24.11
C SER A 538 -5.45 -5.01 -25.34
N VAL A 539 -5.51 -3.84 -25.98
CA VAL A 539 -6.36 -3.59 -27.16
C VAL A 539 -5.81 -4.35 -28.38
N GLU A 540 -5.98 -5.67 -28.36
CA GLU A 540 -5.87 -6.58 -29.50
C GLU A 540 -7.26 -6.73 -30.15
N GLY A 541 -7.29 -6.93 -31.46
CA GLY A 541 -8.55 -7.28 -32.15
C GLY A 541 -9.43 -6.12 -32.63
N SER A 542 -8.90 -5.28 -33.52
CA SER A 542 -9.67 -4.96 -34.74
C SER A 542 -8.72 -4.81 -35.91
N GLU A 543 -8.94 -5.64 -36.93
CA GLU A 543 -8.17 -5.63 -38.17
C GLU A 543 -8.53 -4.39 -38.98
N ALA A 544 -7.51 -3.80 -39.62
CA ALA A 544 -7.74 -2.70 -40.54
C ALA A 544 -8.32 -3.27 -41.84
N VAL A 545 -9.59 -2.96 -42.11
CA VAL A 545 -10.13 -3.07 -43.48
C VAL A 545 -9.73 -1.78 -44.20
N GLU A 546 -8.64 -1.86 -44.95
CA GLU A 546 -8.29 -0.81 -45.92
C GLU A 546 -9.32 -0.86 -47.07
N SER A 547 -10.19 0.14 -47.14
CA SER A 547 -10.98 0.40 -48.33
C SER A 547 -10.21 1.39 -49.22
N GLU A 548 -9.50 0.86 -50.20
CA GLU A 548 -9.10 1.64 -51.37
C GLU A 548 -10.36 2.24 -52.02
N ASN A 549 -10.32 3.52 -52.36
CA ASN A 549 -11.37 4.13 -53.17
C ASN A 549 -10.74 5.01 -54.26
N GLU A 550 -10.57 4.41 -55.44
CA GLU A 550 -10.32 5.14 -56.68
C GLU A 550 -11.54 6.00 -57.08
N GLY A 551 -11.34 6.93 -58.02
CA GLY A 551 -12.40 7.79 -58.58
C GLY A 551 -12.26 9.25 -58.14
N SER A 552 -11.42 10.08 -58.78
CA SER A 552 -11.57 10.67 -60.12
C SER A 552 -12.56 11.85 -60.20
N ASP A 553 -11.97 13.05 -60.24
CA ASP A 553 -12.30 14.17 -61.13
C ASP A 553 -13.76 14.69 -61.25
N VAL A 554 -13.98 15.92 -60.77
CA VAL A 554 -14.86 16.91 -61.43
C VAL A 554 -14.24 18.31 -61.29
N MET A 555 -14.14 19.02 -62.41
CA MET A 555 -13.62 20.39 -62.58
C MET A 555 -14.75 21.44 -62.46
N GLU A 556 -14.40 22.75 -62.44
CA GLU A 556 -15.26 23.97 -62.28
C GLU A 556 -15.29 24.55 -60.84
N VAL A 557 -15.04 25.85 -60.58
CA VAL A 557 -14.72 27.03 -61.43
C VAL A 557 -13.54 27.80 -60.83
#